data_AF-A0A520Y631-F1
#
_entry.id   AF-A0A520Y631-F1
#
_cell.length_a   1.000
_cell.length_b   1.000
_cell.length_c   1.000
_cell.angle_alpha   90.00
_cell.angle_beta   90.00
_cell.angle_gamma   90.00
#
_symmetry.space_group_name_H-M   'P 1'
#
loop_
_entity.id
_entity.type
_entity.pdbx_description
1 polymer ?
#
loop_
_entity_poly.entity_id
_entity_poly.type
_entity_poly.pdbx_seq_one_letter_code
_entity_poly.pdbx_strand_id
1 'polypeptide(L)'
;MAWPGGTGGRTPGGKLGITILIGLLLAIPLFTVWALVYDRQSQSETAQASITDGWGDEQVLSGPLLIVPYTDVIEEQIQENGVTRTVRRSVRSHLTLSPELAEVETTLDPNRRKRSIYEAIVYETAIEGQSRFVLVDDFERYDITPDQVDWDEAQLQFGIRDPRGLTGNPTVTIGGETTSLKPGRGTGGGQGFFAYIDASQILEGPLVASYSYTLRGAERMA
;
A
#
# COMPACT_ATOMS: atom_id res chain seq x y z
N MET A 1 -12.28 -90.32 -18.13
CA MET A 1 -11.88 -89.44 -19.25
C MET A 1 -11.76 -88.04 -18.71
N ALA A 2 -10.55 -87.62 -18.34
CA ALA A 2 -10.29 -86.33 -17.70
C ALA A 2 -10.19 -85.22 -18.76
N TRP A 3 -10.98 -84.15 -18.58
CA TRP A 3 -10.86 -82.92 -19.36
C TRP A 3 -9.64 -82.13 -18.86
N PRO A 4 -8.67 -81.75 -19.71
CA PRO A 4 -7.62 -80.84 -19.30
C PRO A 4 -8.18 -79.42 -19.23
N GLY A 5 -8.37 -78.93 -18.00
CA GLY A 5 -8.73 -77.54 -17.72
C GLY A 5 -7.57 -76.61 -18.08
N GLY A 6 -7.66 -75.96 -19.24
CA GLY A 6 -6.77 -74.86 -19.61
C GLY A 6 -7.19 -73.57 -18.87
N THR A 7 -6.67 -73.36 -17.66
CA THR A 7 -6.71 -72.03 -17.05
C THR A 7 -5.52 -71.22 -17.56
N GLY A 8 -5.72 -70.50 -18.66
CA GLY A 8 -4.81 -69.44 -19.09
C GLY A 8 -4.83 -68.30 -18.06
N GLY A 9 -4.10 -68.48 -16.96
CA GLY A 9 -4.00 -67.51 -15.87
C GLY A 9 -3.35 -66.22 -16.38
N ARG A 10 -4.17 -65.20 -16.62
CA ARG A 10 -3.71 -63.84 -16.99
C ARG A 10 -2.70 -63.38 -15.92
N THR A 11 -1.45 -63.13 -16.33
CA THR A 11 -0.36 -62.79 -15.39
C THR A 11 -0.68 -61.48 -14.65
N PRO A 12 -0.32 -61.35 -13.36
CA PRO A 12 -0.53 -60.13 -12.58
C PRO A 12 0.03 -58.86 -13.25
N GLY A 13 1.17 -58.97 -13.94
CA GLY A 13 1.77 -57.85 -14.69
C GLY A 13 0.90 -57.34 -15.85
N GLY A 14 0.20 -58.23 -16.57
CA GLY A 14 -0.71 -57.83 -17.64
C GLY A 14 -1.92 -57.04 -17.13
N LYS A 15 -2.44 -57.39 -15.95
CA LYS A 15 -3.52 -56.65 -15.29
C LYS A 15 -3.07 -55.24 -14.87
N LEU A 16 -1.86 -55.11 -14.33
CA LEU A 16 -1.27 -53.82 -13.97
C LEU A 16 -1.05 -52.93 -15.20
N GLY A 17 -0.50 -53.47 -16.28
CA GLY A 17 -0.30 -52.72 -17.53
C GLY A 17 -1.60 -52.16 -18.10
N ILE A 18 -2.67 -52.97 -18.14
CA ILE A 18 -4.00 -52.51 -18.59
C ILE A 18 -4.55 -51.42 -17.66
N THR A 19 -4.36 -51.55 -16.34
CA THR A 19 -4.83 -50.56 -15.36
C THR A 19 -4.13 -49.21 -15.56
N ILE A 20 -2.80 -49.21 -15.75
CA ILE A 20 -2.02 -48.01 -16.04
C ILE A 20 -2.45 -47.38 -17.37
N LEU A 21 -2.67 -48.19 -18.41
CA LEU A 21 -3.13 -47.70 -19.71
C LEU A 21 -4.50 -47.03 -19.62
N ILE A 22 -5.44 -47.65 -18.90
CA ILE A 22 -6.76 -47.05 -18.65
C ILE A 22 -6.61 -45.75 -17.84
N GLY A 23 -5.76 -45.75 -16.81
CA GLY A 23 -5.48 -44.55 -16.02
C GLY A 23 -4.94 -43.39 -16.86
N LEU A 24 -3.98 -43.66 -17.76
CA LEU A 24 -3.45 -42.67 -18.70
C LEU A 24 -4.52 -42.17 -19.67
N LEU A 25 -5.35 -43.07 -20.20
CA LEU A 25 -6.42 -42.71 -21.12
C LEU A 25 -7.47 -41.81 -20.44
N LEU A 26 -7.77 -42.05 -19.16
CA LEU A 26 -8.64 -41.21 -18.34
C LEU A 26 -7.97 -39.89 -17.89
N ALA A 27 -6.64 -39.83 -17.83
CA ALA A 27 -5.92 -38.60 -17.50
C ALA A 27 -6.06 -37.53 -18.60
N ILE A 28 -6.19 -37.93 -19.86
CA ILE A 28 -6.37 -37.01 -21.00
C ILE A 28 -7.61 -36.11 -20.82
N PRO A 29 -8.85 -36.64 -20.66
CA PRO A 29 -10.02 -35.78 -20.48
C PRO A 29 -9.95 -34.96 -19.20
N LEU A 30 -9.38 -35.49 -18.11
CA LEU A 30 -9.18 -34.73 -16.88
C LEU A 30 -8.28 -33.51 -17.09
N PHE A 31 -7.14 -33.71 -17.77
CA PHE A 31 -6.24 -32.61 -18.12
C PHE A 31 -6.91 -31.57 -19.03
N THR A 32 -7.73 -31.99 -19.99
CA THR A 32 -8.45 -31.04 -20.86
C THR A 32 -9.47 -30.19 -20.10
N VAL A 33 -10.20 -30.78 -19.14
CA VAL A 33 -11.12 -30.02 -18.29
C VAL A 33 -10.35 -29.05 -17.41
N TRP A 34 -9.24 -29.50 -16.81
CA TRP A 34 -8.37 -28.63 -16.03
C TRP A 34 -7.84 -27.45 -16.86
N ALA A 35 -7.35 -27.70 -18.07
CA ALA A 35 -6.85 -26.66 -18.97
C ALA A 35 -7.94 -25.64 -19.36
N LEU A 36 -9.16 -26.11 -19.61
CA LEU A 36 -10.30 -25.23 -19.91
C LEU A 36 -10.70 -24.37 -18.71
N VAL A 37 -10.73 -24.94 -17.51
CA VAL A 37 -11.01 -24.20 -16.27
C VAL A 37 -9.93 -23.15 -16.02
N TYR A 38 -8.66 -23.52 -16.23
CA TYR A 38 -7.54 -22.59 -16.10
C TYR A 38 -7.64 -21.42 -17.07
N ASP A 39 -7.92 -21.68 -18.35
CA ASP A 39 -8.11 -20.64 -19.37
C ASP A 39 -9.28 -19.70 -19.03
N ARG A 40 -10.38 -20.24 -18.49
CA ARG A 40 -11.54 -19.45 -18.05
C ARG A 40 -11.22 -18.56 -16.85
N GLN A 41 -10.46 -19.09 -15.88
CA GLN A 41 -10.02 -18.32 -14.72
C GLN A 41 -9.10 -17.18 -15.15
N SER A 42 -8.09 -17.46 -15.97
CA SER A 42 -7.14 -16.45 -16.46
C SER A 42 -7.84 -15.33 -17.25
N GLN A 43 -8.81 -15.67 -18.12
CA GLN A 43 -9.62 -14.67 -18.81
C GLN A 43 -10.46 -13.82 -17.85
N SER A 44 -11.02 -14.43 -16.80
CA SER A 44 -11.78 -13.71 -15.78
C SER A 44 -10.90 -12.72 -15.02
N GLU A 45 -9.73 -13.14 -14.55
CA GLU A 45 -8.77 -12.29 -13.83
C GLU A 45 -8.29 -11.13 -14.70
N THR A 46 -7.94 -11.41 -15.96
CA THR A 46 -7.53 -10.38 -16.94
C THR A 46 -8.65 -9.37 -17.20
N ALA A 47 -9.89 -9.84 -17.34
CA ALA A 47 -11.03 -8.97 -17.57
C ALA A 47 -11.32 -8.10 -16.35
N GLN A 48 -11.27 -8.65 -15.13
CA GLN A 48 -11.44 -7.91 -13.88
C GLN A 48 -10.36 -6.84 -13.71
N ALA A 49 -9.08 -7.19 -13.89
CA ALA A 49 -7.97 -6.24 -13.87
C ALA A 49 -8.16 -5.10 -14.88
N SER A 50 -8.66 -5.41 -16.08
CA SER A 50 -8.93 -4.39 -17.10
C SER A 50 -10.11 -3.46 -16.77
N ILE A 51 -11.01 -3.86 -15.85
CA ILE A 51 -12.09 -3.01 -15.34
C ILE A 51 -11.55 -2.10 -14.23
N THR A 52 -10.65 -2.61 -13.38
CA THR A 52 -10.13 -1.91 -12.21
C THR A 52 -8.95 -0.99 -12.50
N ASP A 53 -8.25 -1.16 -13.64
CA ASP A 53 -7.07 -0.36 -14.03
C ASP A 53 -7.29 1.16 -13.99
N GLY A 54 -8.51 1.62 -14.28
CA GLY A 54 -8.89 3.05 -14.20
C GLY A 54 -9.44 3.52 -12.85
N TRP A 55 -9.61 2.62 -11.89
CA TRP A 55 -10.19 2.87 -10.56
C TRP A 55 -9.17 2.76 -9.43
N GLY A 56 -8.01 2.16 -9.69
CA GLY A 56 -7.03 1.84 -8.67
C GLY A 56 -7.24 0.44 -8.09
N ASP A 57 -6.19 -0.09 -7.49
CA ASP A 57 -6.19 -1.42 -6.87
C ASP A 57 -6.84 -1.40 -5.47
N GLU A 58 -6.71 -2.50 -4.73
CA GLU A 58 -6.97 -2.54 -3.29
C GLU A 58 -6.27 -1.39 -2.57
N GLN A 59 -7.02 -0.64 -1.75
CA GLN A 59 -6.48 0.48 -1.00
C GLN A 59 -6.26 0.13 0.47
N VAL A 60 -5.12 0.57 1.00
CA VAL A 60 -4.85 0.62 2.43
C VAL A 60 -4.65 2.07 2.77
N LEU A 61 -5.41 2.59 3.72
CA LEU A 61 -5.28 3.98 4.17
C LEU A 61 -4.44 4.04 5.45
N SER A 62 -3.30 4.72 5.38
CA SER A 62 -2.56 5.11 6.57
C SER A 62 -2.93 6.54 6.94
N GLY A 63 -3.20 6.76 8.24
CA GLY A 63 -3.52 8.07 8.78
C GLY A 63 -2.41 9.11 8.53
N PRO A 64 -2.72 10.40 8.76
CA PRO A 64 -1.78 11.47 8.48
C PRO A 64 -0.55 11.40 9.39
N LEU A 65 0.61 11.68 8.82
CA LEU A 65 1.87 11.87 9.53
C LEU A 65 2.38 13.27 9.26
N LEU A 66 2.82 13.96 10.31
CA LEU A 66 3.46 15.26 10.21
C LEU A 66 4.98 15.05 10.16
N ILE A 67 5.60 15.39 9.03
CA ILE A 67 7.04 15.27 8.82
C ILE A 67 7.65 16.66 8.83
N VAL A 68 8.59 16.90 9.75
CA VAL A 68 9.23 18.21 9.91
C VAL A 68 10.73 18.07 9.72
N PRO A 69 11.35 18.80 8.78
CA PRO A 69 12.79 18.74 8.60
C PRO A 69 13.51 19.43 9.77
N TYR A 70 14.71 18.94 10.08
CA TYR A 70 15.63 19.58 11.02
C TYR A 70 17.07 19.40 10.56
N THR A 71 17.95 20.28 11.01
CA THR A 71 19.38 20.19 10.71
C THR A 71 20.11 19.54 11.87
N ASP A 72 20.67 18.35 11.62
CA ASP A 72 21.51 17.62 12.55
C ASP A 72 22.99 17.92 12.28
N VAL A 73 23.83 17.91 13.31
CA VAL A 73 25.28 18.11 13.20
C VAL A 73 25.97 16.83 13.67
N ILE A 74 26.38 15.99 12.71
CA ILE A 74 27.11 14.78 13.02
C ILE A 74 28.62 15.04 13.05
N GLU A 75 29.31 14.42 14.00
CA GLU A 75 30.78 14.38 14.06
C GLU A 75 31.28 13.11 13.38
N GLU A 76 32.00 13.25 12.27
CA GLU A 76 32.60 12.13 11.55
C GLU A 76 34.12 12.15 11.74
N GLN A 77 34.70 11.04 12.16
CA GLN A 77 36.15 10.88 12.20
C GLN A 77 36.64 10.40 10.84
N ILE A 78 37.26 11.31 10.09
CA ILE A 78 37.85 10.99 8.79
C ILE A 78 39.35 10.78 8.97
N GLN A 79 39.90 9.72 8.37
CA GLN A 79 41.34 9.54 8.26
C GLN A 79 41.84 10.22 6.98
N GLU A 80 42.65 11.25 7.14
CA GLU A 80 43.28 11.95 6.02
C GLU A 80 44.80 11.95 6.26
N ASN A 81 45.56 11.36 5.34
CA ASN A 81 47.03 11.25 5.43
C ASN A 81 47.55 10.59 6.73
N GLY A 82 46.83 9.60 7.27
CA GLY A 82 47.21 8.90 8.50
C GLY A 82 46.93 9.67 9.80
N VAL A 83 46.30 10.85 9.71
CA VAL A 83 45.82 11.63 10.86
C VAL A 83 44.31 11.50 10.94
N THR A 84 43.79 11.09 12.09
CA THR A 84 42.34 11.11 12.35
C THR A 84 41.91 12.54 12.66
N ARG A 85 41.01 13.09 11.84
CA ARG A 85 40.42 14.42 12.03
C ARG A 85 38.92 14.29 12.25
N THR A 86 38.40 14.88 13.32
CA THR A 86 36.96 15.03 13.52
C THR A 86 36.46 16.18 12.66
N VAL A 87 35.51 15.91 11.78
CA VAL A 87 34.83 16.90 10.94
C VAL A 87 33.37 16.93 11.31
N ARG A 88 32.84 18.14 11.52
CA ARG A 88 31.41 18.38 11.73
C ARG A 88 30.72 18.54 10.39
N ARG A 89 29.67 17.77 10.15
CA ARG A 89 28.86 17.83 8.93
C ARG A 89 27.40 18.06 9.29
N SER A 90 26.79 19.08 8.69
CA SER A 90 25.35 19.29 8.77
C SER A 90 24.64 18.32 7.83
N VAL A 91 23.68 17.57 8.38
CA VAL A 91 22.84 16.63 7.64
C VAL A 91 21.38 17.01 7.86
N ARG A 92 20.61 17.04 6.77
CA ARG A 92 19.17 17.29 6.85
C ARG A 92 18.46 15.98 7.21
N SER A 93 17.79 15.98 8.35
CA SER A 93 17.03 14.86 8.88
C SER A 93 15.56 15.24 9.02
N HIS A 94 14.70 14.28 9.38
CA HIS A 94 13.26 14.50 9.49
C HIS A 94 12.72 13.92 10.80
N LEU A 95 11.95 14.73 11.52
CA LEU A 95 11.13 14.30 12.62
C LEU A 95 9.77 13.86 12.08
N THR A 96 9.27 12.70 12.52
CA THR A 96 7.94 12.22 12.16
C THR A 96 7.06 12.20 13.40
N LEU A 97 5.96 12.95 13.35
CA LEU A 97 4.97 13.06 14.40
C LEU A 97 3.67 12.41 13.96
N SER A 98 3.20 11.44 14.76
CA SER A 98 1.86 10.88 14.65
C SER A 98 0.86 11.79 15.38
N PRO A 99 -0.39 11.86 14.93
CA PRO A 99 -1.40 12.64 15.63
C PRO A 99 -1.71 12.02 17.01
N GLU A 100 -1.94 12.86 18.00
CA GLU A 100 -2.48 12.49 19.31
C GLU A 100 -3.91 11.98 19.18
N LEU A 101 -4.69 12.62 18.31
CA LEU A 101 -6.07 12.26 18.01
C LEU A 101 -6.30 12.36 16.50
N ALA A 102 -6.99 11.38 15.93
CA ALA A 102 -7.46 11.40 14.56
C ALA A 102 -8.92 10.97 14.51
N GLU A 103 -9.79 11.85 14.06
CA GLU A 103 -11.20 11.57 13.78
C GLU A 103 -11.38 11.54 12.27
N VAL A 104 -11.92 10.43 11.76
CA VAL A 104 -12.07 10.20 10.32
C VAL A 104 -13.47 9.70 10.05
N GLU A 105 -14.19 10.42 9.21
CA GLU A 105 -15.46 10.02 8.63
C GLU A 105 -15.23 9.55 7.19
N THR A 106 -15.80 8.40 6.87
CA THR A 106 -15.61 7.75 5.57
C THR A 106 -16.95 7.34 5.02
N THR A 107 -17.28 7.81 3.82
CA THR A 107 -18.47 7.40 3.07
C THR A 107 -18.03 6.58 1.86
N LEU A 108 -18.36 5.28 1.88
CA LEU A 108 -18.02 4.32 0.83
C LEU A 108 -19.21 4.13 -0.12
N ASP A 109 -19.01 4.40 -1.41
CA ASP A 109 -19.97 4.15 -2.49
C ASP A 109 -19.49 3.02 -3.42
N PRO A 110 -19.91 1.76 -3.18
CA PRO A 110 -19.54 0.64 -4.04
C PRO A 110 -20.40 0.59 -5.31
N ASN A 111 -19.75 0.40 -6.46
CA ASN A 111 -20.40 0.29 -7.75
C ASN A 111 -19.95 -0.96 -8.50
N ARG A 112 -20.86 -1.57 -9.26
CA ARG A 112 -20.54 -2.71 -10.11
C ARG A 112 -20.22 -2.25 -11.53
N ARG A 113 -18.99 -2.47 -11.96
CA ARG A 113 -18.54 -2.19 -13.34
C ARG A 113 -18.54 -3.46 -14.16
N LYS A 114 -18.91 -3.33 -15.44
CA LYS A 114 -19.02 -4.45 -16.37
C LYS A 114 -18.15 -4.23 -17.59
N ARG A 115 -17.51 -5.30 -18.06
CA ARG A 115 -16.86 -5.37 -19.36
C ARG A 115 -17.17 -6.71 -20.00
N SER A 116 -17.88 -6.67 -21.13
CA SER A 116 -18.41 -7.86 -21.78
C SER A 116 -19.31 -8.67 -20.83
N ILE A 117 -18.96 -9.94 -20.57
CA ILE A 117 -19.68 -10.83 -19.64
C ILE A 117 -19.12 -10.81 -18.22
N TYR A 118 -18.06 -10.04 -17.98
CA TYR A 118 -17.36 -9.97 -16.70
C TYR A 118 -17.79 -8.73 -15.92
N GLU A 119 -17.79 -8.86 -14.59
CA GLU A 119 -18.11 -7.80 -13.66
C GLU A 119 -17.05 -7.72 -12.56
N ALA A 120 -16.79 -6.51 -12.07
CA ALA A 120 -15.93 -6.23 -10.93
C ALA A 120 -16.60 -5.19 -10.02
N ILE A 121 -16.30 -5.25 -8.73
CA ILE A 121 -16.75 -4.26 -7.75
C ILE A 121 -15.63 -3.22 -7.60
N VAL A 122 -15.98 -1.96 -7.86
CA VAL A 122 -15.14 -0.79 -7.60
C VAL A 122 -15.84 0.07 -6.56
N TYR A 123 -15.13 0.99 -5.94
CA TYR A 123 -15.73 1.94 -5.02
C TYR A 123 -15.11 3.33 -5.20
N GLU A 124 -15.90 4.32 -4.79
CA GLU A 124 -15.43 5.66 -4.52
C GLU A 124 -15.69 5.97 -3.05
N THR A 125 -14.68 6.51 -2.38
CA THR A 125 -14.71 6.77 -0.94
C THR A 125 -14.46 8.25 -0.70
N ALA A 126 -15.44 8.96 -0.15
CA ALA A 126 -15.24 10.31 0.37
C ALA A 126 -14.71 10.21 1.81
N ILE A 127 -13.57 10.84 2.07
CA ILE A 127 -12.90 10.83 3.37
C ILE A 127 -12.79 12.25 3.85
N GLU A 128 -13.31 12.50 5.03
CA GLU A 128 -13.18 13.76 5.75
C GLU A 128 -12.62 13.45 7.14
N GLY A 129 -11.66 14.24 7.60
CA GLY A 129 -11.08 13.98 8.90
C GLY A 129 -10.40 15.18 9.50
N GLN A 130 -10.16 15.06 10.80
CA GLN A 130 -9.42 16.02 11.58
C GLN A 130 -8.36 15.28 12.39
N SER A 131 -7.15 15.82 12.42
CA SER A 131 -6.05 15.26 13.20
C SER A 131 -5.36 16.34 14.01
N ARG A 132 -5.15 16.02 15.29
CA ARG A 132 -4.53 16.89 16.28
C ARG A 132 -3.12 16.38 16.55
N PHE A 133 -2.14 17.23 16.34
CA PHE A 133 -0.74 16.98 16.62
C PHE A 133 -0.31 17.81 17.81
N VAL A 134 0.49 17.21 18.69
CA VAL A 134 1.10 17.88 19.83
C VAL A 134 2.60 17.69 19.75
N LEU A 135 3.33 18.69 20.19
CA LEU A 135 4.77 18.61 20.33
C LEU A 135 5.09 17.55 21.41
N VAL A 136 5.97 16.61 21.11
CA VAL A 136 6.37 15.57 22.08
C VAL A 136 7.34 16.19 23.08
N ASP A 137 7.19 15.99 24.38
CA ASP A 137 8.07 16.64 25.38
C ASP A 137 9.50 16.05 25.44
N ASP A 138 9.80 14.98 24.69
CA ASP A 138 11.03 14.18 24.77
C ASP A 138 12.08 14.52 23.68
N PHE A 139 12.11 15.75 23.13
CA PHE A 139 13.08 16.17 22.09
C PHE A 139 14.54 15.93 22.49
N GLU A 140 14.86 16.06 23.79
CA GLU A 140 16.19 15.82 24.35
C GLU A 140 16.71 14.40 24.06
N ARG A 141 15.82 13.41 23.91
CA ARG A 141 16.24 12.03 23.58
C ARG A 141 16.80 11.88 22.17
N TYR A 142 16.54 12.86 21.31
CA TYR A 142 17.01 12.89 19.94
C TYR A 142 18.16 13.89 19.74
N ASP A 143 18.67 14.51 20.82
CA ASP A 143 19.69 15.57 20.78
C ASP A 143 19.30 16.76 19.87
N ILE A 144 18.00 17.05 19.75
CA ILE A 144 17.46 18.15 18.93
C ILE A 144 16.76 19.15 19.85
N THR A 145 16.89 20.44 19.56
CA THR A 145 16.09 21.49 20.20
C THR A 145 15.03 22.03 19.23
N PRO A 146 13.86 22.51 19.72
CA PRO A 146 12.79 23.01 18.84
C PRO A 146 13.20 24.13 17.88
N ASP A 147 14.24 24.91 18.23
CA ASP A 147 14.82 25.98 17.40
C ASP A 147 15.68 25.48 16.22
N GLN A 148 16.06 24.20 16.21
CA GLN A 148 16.79 23.56 15.11
C GLN A 148 15.86 22.94 14.05
N VAL A 149 14.55 23.03 14.28
CA VAL A 149 13.51 22.39 13.46
C VAL A 149 12.86 23.44 12.55
N ASP A 150 12.78 23.13 11.26
CA ASP A 150 12.21 23.99 10.22
C ASP A 150 10.67 23.79 10.16
N TRP A 151 9.94 24.35 11.12
CA TRP A 151 8.49 24.15 11.27
C TRP A 151 7.66 24.69 10.10
N ASP A 152 8.15 25.70 9.40
CA ASP A 152 7.54 26.31 8.21
C ASP A 152 7.71 25.46 6.93
N GLU A 153 8.62 24.49 6.95
CA GLU A 153 8.85 23.54 5.86
C GLU A 153 8.25 22.15 6.13
N ALA A 154 7.31 22.07 7.07
CA ALA A 154 6.66 20.82 7.42
C ALA A 154 5.83 20.23 6.26
N GLN A 155 5.66 18.92 6.29
CA GLN A 155 4.86 18.17 5.32
C GLN A 155 3.83 17.33 6.05
N LEU A 156 2.56 17.49 5.70
CA LEU A 156 1.53 16.54 6.09
C LEU A 156 1.44 15.46 5.02
N GLN A 157 1.68 14.20 5.40
CA GLN A 157 1.70 13.06 4.48
C GLN A 157 0.61 12.05 4.83
N PHE A 158 0.01 11.46 3.81
CA PHE A 158 -0.98 10.40 3.93
C PHE A 158 -0.53 9.20 3.10
N GLY A 159 -0.59 8.01 3.71
CA GLY A 159 -0.22 6.78 3.02
C GLY A 159 -1.43 6.17 2.32
N ILE A 160 -1.28 5.88 1.02
CA ILE A 160 -2.24 5.07 0.28
C ILE A 160 -1.51 4.04 -0.58
N ARG A 161 -2.15 2.89 -0.79
CA ARG A 161 -1.53 1.78 -1.51
C ARG A 161 -1.38 2.07 -3.01
N ASP A 162 -2.36 2.69 -3.65
CA ASP A 162 -2.30 3.06 -5.07
C ASP A 162 -2.68 4.55 -5.26
N PRO A 163 -1.69 5.44 -5.46
CA PRO A 163 -1.90 6.87 -5.66
C PRO A 163 -2.77 7.24 -6.86
N ARG A 164 -2.95 6.34 -7.84
CA ARG A 164 -3.83 6.57 -8.99
C ARG A 164 -5.30 6.64 -8.60
N GLY A 165 -5.65 6.07 -7.45
CA GLY A 165 -7.00 6.13 -6.89
C GLY A 165 -7.34 7.49 -6.28
N LEU A 166 -6.36 8.35 -5.98
CA LEU A 166 -6.61 9.68 -5.45
C LEU A 166 -7.25 10.56 -6.52
N THR A 167 -8.47 11.02 -6.26
CA THR A 167 -9.26 11.81 -7.20
C THR A 167 -9.91 13.01 -6.51
N GLY A 168 -10.58 13.85 -7.29
CA GLY A 168 -11.17 15.10 -6.80
C GLY A 168 -10.13 16.18 -6.55
N ASN A 169 -10.46 17.10 -5.64
CA ASN A 169 -9.58 18.18 -5.19
C ASN A 169 -9.19 17.92 -3.73
N PRO A 170 -8.20 17.04 -3.49
CA PRO A 170 -7.83 16.69 -2.12
C PRO A 170 -7.19 17.91 -1.45
N THR A 171 -7.68 18.27 -0.27
CA THR A 171 -7.27 19.47 0.45
C THR A 171 -6.96 19.19 1.91
N VAL A 172 -6.10 20.03 2.46
CA VAL A 172 -5.86 20.15 3.90
C VAL A 172 -6.02 21.61 4.30
N THR A 173 -6.57 21.85 5.50
CA THR A 173 -6.69 23.17 6.11
C THR A 173 -6.05 23.16 7.48
N ILE A 174 -5.13 24.10 7.72
CA ILE A 174 -4.42 24.30 8.98
C ILE A 174 -4.43 25.79 9.30
N GLY A 175 -4.83 26.17 10.53
CA GLY A 175 -4.90 27.58 10.91
C GLY A 175 -5.79 28.47 10.02
N GLY A 176 -6.73 27.87 9.27
CA GLY A 176 -7.56 28.57 8.29
C GLY A 176 -6.96 28.72 6.89
N GLU A 177 -5.71 28.28 6.67
CA GLU A 177 -5.08 28.22 5.35
C GLU A 177 -5.33 26.87 4.69
N THR A 178 -5.93 26.88 3.49
CA THR A 178 -6.23 25.67 2.71
C THR A 178 -5.19 25.44 1.62
N THR A 179 -4.59 24.26 1.63
CA THR A 179 -3.59 23.82 0.66
C THR A 179 -4.06 22.55 -0.05
N SER A 180 -3.78 22.45 -1.35
CA SER A 180 -4.04 21.23 -2.13
C SER A 180 -3.02 20.16 -1.78
N LEU A 181 -3.52 18.95 -1.53
CA LEU A 181 -2.70 17.75 -1.45
C LEU A 181 -2.22 17.37 -2.85
N LYS A 182 -0.95 16.95 -2.93
CA LYS A 182 -0.28 16.58 -4.18
C LYS A 182 0.03 15.09 -4.16
N PRO A 183 -0.20 14.37 -5.27
CA PRO A 183 0.22 12.98 -5.38
C PRO A 183 1.75 12.89 -5.28
N GLY A 184 2.27 11.88 -4.59
CA GLY A 184 3.70 11.68 -4.46
C GLY A 184 4.14 11.40 -3.03
N ARG A 185 5.45 11.39 -2.85
CA ARG A 185 6.12 10.69 -1.74
C ARG A 185 6.76 11.61 -0.71
N GLY A 186 6.61 12.94 -0.86
CA GLY A 186 7.31 13.94 -0.05
C GLY A 186 8.78 13.55 0.17
N THR A 187 9.29 13.77 1.38
CA THR A 187 10.61 13.29 1.83
C THR A 187 10.62 11.93 2.54
N GLY A 188 9.48 11.26 2.70
CA GLY A 188 9.29 10.13 3.64
C GLY A 188 9.46 8.70 3.09
N GLY A 189 9.53 8.51 1.77
CA GLY A 189 9.46 7.16 1.18
C GLY A 189 8.03 6.56 1.24
N GLY A 190 7.63 5.69 0.29
CA GLY A 190 6.30 5.04 0.30
C GLY A 190 5.33 5.43 -0.84
N GLN A 191 4.04 5.15 -0.71
CA GLN A 191 3.02 5.56 -1.69
C GLN A 191 1.98 6.41 -0.97
N GLY A 192 1.55 7.51 -1.59
CA GLY A 192 0.81 8.52 -0.84
C GLY A 192 0.55 9.83 -1.58
N PHE A 193 0.14 10.80 -0.77
CA PHE A 193 0.01 12.20 -1.14
C PHE A 193 0.40 13.08 0.05
N PHE A 194 0.74 14.33 -0.24
CA PHE A 194 1.28 15.24 0.76
C PHE A 194 0.95 16.70 0.47
N ALA A 195 1.05 17.55 1.48
CA ALA A 195 1.05 18.99 1.34
C ALA A 195 2.16 19.60 2.20
N TYR A 196 2.82 20.63 1.67
CA TYR A 196 3.65 21.50 2.50
C TYR A 196 2.73 22.40 3.33
N ILE A 197 3.06 22.53 4.61
CA ILE A 197 2.29 23.28 5.58
C ILE A 197 3.22 24.03 6.53
N ASP A 198 2.73 25.13 7.09
CA ASP A 198 3.39 25.77 8.23
C ASP A 198 2.89 25.09 9.52
N ALA A 199 3.79 24.39 10.21
CA ALA A 199 3.51 23.70 11.47
C ALA A 199 3.92 24.52 12.70
N SER A 200 4.36 25.79 12.55
CA SER A 200 4.87 26.61 13.65
C SER A 200 3.88 26.79 14.81
N GLN A 201 2.57 26.70 14.53
CA GLN A 201 1.51 26.73 15.56
C GLN A 201 1.68 25.64 16.63
N ILE A 202 2.36 24.52 16.30
CA ILE A 202 2.59 23.42 17.24
C ILE A 202 3.45 23.84 18.45
N LEU A 203 4.23 24.92 18.33
CA LEU A 203 5.08 25.45 19.40
C LEU A 203 4.27 26.20 20.47
N GLU A 204 3.13 26.76 20.10
CA GLU A 204 2.26 27.54 21.00
C GLU A 204 1.09 26.71 21.54
N GLY A 205 0.76 25.61 20.89
CA GLY A 205 -0.32 24.72 21.28
C GLY A 205 -0.54 23.57 20.27
N PRO A 206 -1.64 22.82 20.38
CA PRO A 206 -1.94 21.73 19.47
C PRO A 206 -2.17 22.23 18.03
N LEU A 207 -1.52 21.59 17.06
CA LEU A 207 -1.76 21.81 15.64
C LEU A 207 -2.93 20.96 15.17
N VAL A 208 -3.95 21.57 14.58
CA VAL A 208 -5.13 20.86 14.05
C VAL A 208 -5.13 20.93 12.53
N ALA A 209 -5.10 19.76 11.89
CA ALA A 209 -5.21 19.60 10.45
C ALA A 209 -6.55 18.99 10.08
N SER A 210 -7.35 19.71 9.30
CA SER A 210 -8.60 19.21 8.74
C SER A 210 -8.40 18.87 7.26
N TYR A 211 -8.81 17.70 6.80
CA TYR A 211 -8.55 17.23 5.44
C TYR A 211 -9.78 16.60 4.82
N SER A 212 -9.86 16.72 3.49
CA SER A 212 -10.92 16.11 2.68
C SER A 212 -10.34 15.62 1.36
N TYR A 213 -10.62 14.37 1.01
CA TYR A 213 -10.19 13.78 -0.26
C TYR A 213 -11.09 12.62 -0.69
N THR A 214 -11.04 12.32 -1.98
CA THR A 214 -11.76 11.18 -2.57
C THR A 214 -10.77 10.12 -3.02
N LEU A 215 -11.02 8.88 -2.60
CA LEU A 215 -10.19 7.73 -2.96
C LEU A 215 -11.02 6.71 -3.71
N ARG A 216 -10.53 6.28 -4.87
CA ARG A 216 -11.05 5.15 -5.63
C ARG A 216 -10.19 3.91 -5.41
N GLY A 217 -10.85 2.77 -5.46
CA GLY A 217 -10.18 1.48 -5.44
C GLY A 217 -11.10 0.37 -5.91
N ALA A 218 -10.57 -0.84 -5.90
CA ALA A 218 -11.29 -2.05 -6.25
C ALA A 218 -11.11 -3.14 -5.18
N GLU A 219 -12.04 -4.08 -5.18
CA GLU A 219 -12.03 -5.29 -4.35
C GLU A 219 -12.16 -5.06 -2.83
N ARG A 220 -11.19 -4.40 -2.20
CA ARG A 220 -11.16 -4.18 -0.74
C ARG A 220 -10.57 -2.82 -0.35
N MET A 221 -10.97 -2.34 0.82
CA MET A 221 -10.39 -1.20 1.52
C MET A 221 -10.02 -1.67 2.93
N ALA A 222 -8.81 -1.35 3.40
CA ALA A 222 -8.30 -1.71 4.73
C ALA A 222 -7.67 -0.53 5.46
#